data_AF-A0A7W0P9B7-F1
#
_entry.id   AF-A0A7W0P9B7-F1
#
_cell.length_a   1.000
_cell.length_b   1.000
_cell.length_c   1.000
_cell.angle_alpha   90.00
_cell.angle_beta   90.00
_cell.angle_gamma   90.00
#
_symmetry.space_group_name_H-M   'P 1'
#
loop_
_entity.id
_entity.type
_entity.pdbx_description
1 polymer ?
#
loop_
_entity_poly.entity_id
_entity_poly.type
_entity_poly.pdbx_seq_one_letter_code
_entity_poly.pdbx_strand_id
1 'polypeptide(L)' 'LRRSDDYGIPSHAKEAYAFAVLGFLTVHGLTGSLPSCTGARAASLLGSVTPGRGALRLPGPAKEPPQRLLVARDRQAAAT' A
#
# COMPACT_ATOMS: atom_id res chain seq x y z
N LEU A 1 -20.91 -5.67 -14.72
CA LEU A 1 -19.70 -5.40 -13.90
C LEU A 1 -20.14 -4.99 -12.50
N ARG A 2 -19.38 -5.36 -11.46
CA ARG A 2 -19.53 -4.87 -10.08
C ARG A 2 -18.48 -3.78 -9.80
N ARG A 3 -18.78 -2.83 -8.92
CA ARG A 3 -17.87 -1.76 -8.46
C ARG A 3 -17.12 -2.23 -7.21
N SER A 4 -16.06 -1.51 -6.82
CA SER A 4 -15.34 -1.82 -5.58
C SER A 4 -16.21 -1.53 -4.34
N ASP A 5 -17.17 -0.61 -4.46
CA ASP A 5 -18.14 -0.31 -3.40
C ASP A 5 -18.93 -1.56 -2.99
N ASP A 6 -19.26 -2.42 -3.97
CA ASP A 6 -19.96 -3.70 -3.76
C ASP A 6 -19.14 -4.70 -2.91
N TYR A 7 -17.84 -4.42 -2.71
CA TYR A 7 -16.92 -5.21 -1.90
C TYR A 7 -16.41 -4.45 -0.67
N GLY A 8 -17.04 -3.33 -0.30
CA GLY A 8 -16.70 -2.54 0.89
C GLY A 8 -15.49 -1.62 0.73
N ILE A 9 -14.97 -1.44 -0.49
CA ILE A 9 -13.92 -0.45 -0.79
C ILE A 9 -14.56 0.72 -1.54
N PRO A 10 -14.67 1.91 -0.92
CA PRO A 10 -15.19 3.09 -1.58
C PRO A 10 -14.45 3.34 -2.90
N SER A 11 -15.17 3.44 -4.02
CA SER A 11 -14.58 3.56 -5.36
C SER A 11 -13.62 4.75 -5.49
N HIS A 12 -13.91 5.85 -4.80
CA HIS A 12 -13.06 7.04 -4.79
C HIS A 12 -11.76 6.85 -3.99
N ALA A 13 -11.71 5.89 -3.06
CA ALA A 13 -10.57 5.65 -2.18
C ALA A 13 -9.68 4.47 -2.65
N LYS A 14 -10.16 3.64 -3.59
CA LYS A 14 -9.47 2.42 -4.02
C LYS A 14 -8.01 2.66 -4.46
N GLU A 15 -7.75 3.76 -5.16
CA GLU A 15 -6.41 4.09 -5.64
C GLU A 15 -5.51 4.56 -4.50
N ALA A 16 -6.07 5.35 -3.56
CA ALA A 16 -5.34 5.75 -2.36
C ALA A 16 -4.91 4.52 -1.53
N TYR A 17 -5.77 3.52 -1.38
CA TYR A 17 -5.41 2.26 -0.73
C TYR A 17 -4.35 1.48 -1.52
N ALA A 18 -4.43 1.45 -2.85
CA ALA A 18 -3.39 0.83 -3.68
C ALA A 18 -2.02 1.50 -3.47
N PHE A 19 -1.97 2.84 -3.41
CA PHE A 19 -0.75 3.57 -3.10
C PHE A 19 -0.24 3.30 -1.68
N ALA A 20 -1.12 3.16 -0.69
CA ALA A 20 -0.72 2.77 0.66
C ALA A 20 -0.07 1.38 0.68
N VAL A 21 -0.62 0.41 -0.06
CA VAL A 21 -0.01 -0.92 -0.21
C VAL A 21 1.34 -0.83 -0.93
N LEU A 22 1.47 -0.03 -1.99
CA LEU A 22 2.76 0.19 -2.66
C LEU A 22 3.80 0.77 -1.70
N GLY A 23 3.44 1.79 -0.92
CA GLY A 23 4.32 2.35 0.10
C GLY A 23 4.76 1.33 1.14
N PHE A 24 3.85 0.47 1.62
CA PHE A 24 4.16 -0.64 2.51
C PHE A 24 5.19 -1.59 1.86
N LEU A 25 4.95 -2.03 0.63
CA LEU A 25 5.85 -2.92 -0.08
C LEU A 25 7.26 -2.30 -0.21
N THR A 26 7.35 -1.02 -0.56
CA THR A 26 8.62 -0.28 -0.69
C THR A 26 9.39 -0.25 0.63
N VAL A 27 8.76 0.14 1.75
CA VAL A 27 9.48 0.25 3.03
C VAL A 27 9.89 -1.11 3.60
N HIS A 28 9.25 -2.18 3.17
CA HIS A 28 9.58 -3.56 3.53
C HIS A 28 10.46 -4.31 2.50
N GLY A 29 10.91 -3.63 1.44
CA GLY A 29 11.79 -4.24 0.43
C GLY A 29 11.11 -5.30 -0.46
N LEU A 30 9.79 -5.21 -0.63
CA LEU A 30 9.01 -6.11 -1.48
C LEU A 30 8.65 -5.45 -2.83
N THR A 31 8.68 -6.22 -3.91
CA THR A 31 8.33 -5.72 -5.25
C THR A 31 6.84 -5.36 -5.34
N GLY A 32 6.52 -4.22 -5.97
CA GLY A 32 5.15 -3.72 -6.14
C GLY A 32 4.61 -3.81 -7.56
N SER A 33 5.37 -4.37 -8.50
CA SER A 33 4.96 -4.50 -9.91
C SER A 33 4.79 -5.96 -10.33
N LEU A 34 3.87 -6.19 -11.27
CA LEU A 34 3.66 -7.49 -11.91
C LEU A 34 4.01 -7.37 -13.40
N PRO A 35 5.04 -8.10 -13.90
CA PRO A 35 5.46 -8.06 -15.30
C PRO A 35 4.35 -8.25 -16.32
N SER A 36 3.40 -9.17 -16.07
CA SER A 36 2.28 -9.44 -16.97
C SER A 36 1.29 -8.26 -17.08
N CYS A 37 1.28 -7.35 -16.10
CA CYS A 37 0.46 -6.14 -16.15
C CYS A 37 1.20 -4.93 -16.74
N THR A 38 2.53 -4.91 -16.70
CA THR A 38 3.34 -3.72 -17.04
C THR A 38 4.22 -3.89 -18.27
N GLY A 39 4.46 -5.12 -18.73
CA GLY A 39 5.44 -5.44 -19.77
C GLY A 39 6.90 -5.36 -19.30
N ALA A 40 7.16 -5.16 -18.01
CA ALA A 40 8.50 -5.12 -17.46
C ALA A 40 9.19 -6.50 -17.56
N ARG A 41 10.53 -6.52 -17.66
CA ARG A 41 11.30 -7.77 -17.71
C ARG A 41 11.25 -8.58 -16.40
N ALA A 42 11.09 -7.89 -15.28
CA ALA A 42 11.04 -8.47 -13.95
C ALA A 42 10.17 -7.60 -13.03
N ALA A 43 9.71 -8.18 -11.92
CA ALA A 43 9.07 -7.43 -10.84
C ALA A 43 10.10 -6.50 -10.16
N SER A 44 9.66 -5.32 -9.75
CA SER A 44 10.53 -4.28 -9.20
C SER A 44 9.96 -3.65 -7.94
N LEU A 45 10.85 -3.16 -7.08
CA LEU A 45 10.51 -2.17 -6.07
C LEU A 45 10.02 -0.90 -6.77
N LEU A 46 8.96 -0.30 -6.23
CA LEU A 46 8.36 0.90 -6.79
C LEU A 46 8.52 2.09 -5.83
N GLY A 47 8.52 3.30 -6.39
CA GLY A 47 8.53 4.55 -5.63
C GLY A 47 9.89 4.96 -5.09
N SER A 48 9.88 6.06 -4.33
CA SER A 48 11.02 6.62 -3.61
C SER A 48 10.58 7.01 -2.21
N VAL A 49 11.51 6.93 -1.25
CA VAL A 49 11.23 7.35 0.13
C VAL A 49 11.76 8.76 0.33
N THR A 50 10.85 9.70 0.60
CA THR A 50 11.19 11.07 0.98
C THR A 50 11.17 11.19 2.51
N PRO A 51 12.32 11.43 3.18
CA PRO A 51 12.34 11.60 4.63
C PRO A 51 11.50 12.81 5.10
N GLY A 52 10.86 12.65 6.26
CA GLY A 52 10.19 13.75 6.96
C GLY A 52 11.13 14.56 7.85
N ARG A 53 10.57 15.28 8.83
CA ARG A 53 11.33 16.15 9.75
C ARG A 53 12.34 15.41 10.64
N GLY A 54 12.08 14.13 10.94
CA GLY A 54 12.93 13.30 11.80
C GLY A 54 13.85 12.37 11.01
N ALA A 55 14.75 11.68 11.73
CA ALA A 55 15.59 10.66 11.13
C ALA A 55 14.74 9.51 10.55
N LEU A 56 15.02 9.10 9.32
CA LEU A 56 14.33 7.97 8.69
C LEU A 56 14.67 6.68 9.44
N ARG A 57 13.64 5.91 9.79
CA ARG A 57 13.73 4.54 10.32
C ARG A 57 12.80 3.68 9.48
N LEU A 58 13.37 2.72 8.76
CA LEU A 58 12.61 1.75 7.98
C LEU A 58 12.42 0.47 8.80
N PRO A 59 11.31 -0.26 8.61
CA PRO A 59 11.16 -1.59 9.18
C PRO A 59 12.17 -2.56 8.56
N GLY A 60 12.35 -3.71 9.21
CA GLY A 60 13.11 -4.81 8.60
C GLY A 60 12.41 -5.34 7.33
N PRO A 61 13.16 -5.97 6.41
CA PRO A 61 12.60 -6.58 5.22
C PRO A 61 11.53 -7.62 5.59
N ALA A 62 10.39 -7.58 4.91
CA ALA A 62 9.40 -8.64 5.02
C ALA A 62 9.78 -9.80 4.10
N LYS A 63 9.52 -11.04 4.53
CA LYS A 63 9.77 -12.23 3.71
C LYS A 63 8.70 -12.47 2.66
N GLU A 64 7.47 -12.05 2.96
CA GLU A 64 6.28 -12.36 2.17
C GLU A 64 5.41 -11.11 1.96
N PRO A 65 4.74 -10.98 0.82
CA PRO A 65 3.81 -9.88 0.57
C PRO A 65 2.54 -10.01 1.44
N PRO A 66 1.93 -8.87 1.83
CA PRO A 66 0.69 -8.89 2.57
C PRO A 66 -0.43 -9.48 1.72
N GLN A 67 -1.24 -10.37 2.32
CA GLN A 67 -2.39 -10.97 1.64
C GLN A 67 -3.71 -10.23 1.91
N ARG A 68 -3.73 -9.33 2.90
CA ARG A 68 -4.94 -8.63 3.35
C ARG A 68 -4.60 -7.20 3.77
N LEU A 69 -5.48 -6.27 3.42
CA LEU A 69 -5.50 -4.91 3.93
C LEU A 69 -6.75 -4.75 4.81
N LEU A 70 -6.57 -4.40 6.08
CA LEU A 70 -7.67 -4.10 6.98
C LEU A 70 -7.85 -2.59 7.06
N VAL A 71 -8.99 -2.10 6.57
CA VAL A 71 -9.38 -0.70 6.71
C VAL A 71 -10.32 -0.60 7.91
N ALA A 72 -9.76 -0.29 9.07
CA ALA A 72 -10.57 0.04 10.24
C ALA A 72 -11.20 1.43 10.03
N ARG A 73 -12.47 1.59 10.42
CA ARG A 73 -12.98 2.93 10.69
C ARG A 73 -12.23 3.44 11.91
N ASP A 74 -11.67 4.64 11.83
CA ASP A 74 -11.21 5.30 13.04
C ASP A 74 -12.38 5.28 14.02
N ARG A 75 -12.10 4.77 15.23
CA ARG A 75 -12.90 5.09 16.39
C ARG A 75 -12.63 6.58 16.58
N GLN A 76 -13.42 7.44 15.93
CA GLN A 76 -13.30 8.89 16.09
C GLN A 76 -13.13 9.14 17.58
N ALA A 77 -12.03 9.80 17.93
CA ALA A 77 -11.75 10.21 19.29
C ALA A 77 -12.99 10.95 19.80
N ALA A 78 -13.75 10.29 20.67
CA ALA A 78 -14.65 10.96 21.59
C ALA A 78 -13.76 11.72 22.58
N ALA A 79 -13.20 12.84 22.12
CA ALA A 79 -12.40 13.76 22.91
C ALA A 79 -12.18 15.05 22.12
N THR A 80 -13.18 15.94 22.15
CA THR A 80 -13.15 17.30 22.75
C THR A 80 -14.31 18.10 22.19
#